data_AF-A0A971R470-F1
#
_entry.id   AF-A0A971R470-F1
#
_cell.length_a   1.000
_cell.length_b   1.000
_cell.length_c   1.000
_cell.angle_alpha   90.00
_cell.angle_beta   90.00
_cell.angle_gamma   90.00
#
_symmetry.space_group_name_H-M   'P 1'
#
loop_
_entity.id
_entity.type
_entity.pdbx_description
1 polymer ?
#
loop_
_entity_poly.entity_id
_entity_poly.type
_entity_poly.pdbx_seq_one_letter_code
_entity_poly.pdbx_strand_id
1 'polypeptide(L)'
;MNYRELSQVSGLKYDTVRNYAKVLIDEGLVKAIDESTVSVVKKIPQYTASGFTIKEAAHKAFEDVYRSSGSEEVAVLQKKLSDLEWENESLRSELQESKEVIENLIRKLESLSEEETPATSELVVYRQDVNTTVDAFKKALKSAGQGFAQFIHWLFDTESEKPVEENREE
;
A
#
# COMPACT_ATOMS: atom_id res chain seq x y z
N MET A 1 -7.75 -19.40 -23.89
CA MET A 1 -8.24 -20.74 -23.51
C MET A 1 -8.80 -21.44 -24.75
N ASN A 2 -8.64 -22.75 -24.88
CA ASN A 2 -9.16 -23.51 -26.03
C ASN A 2 -10.48 -24.26 -25.70
N TYR A 3 -11.16 -24.82 -26.71
CA TYR A 3 -12.44 -25.54 -26.53
C TYR A 3 -12.32 -26.76 -25.61
N ARG A 4 -11.16 -27.42 -25.58
CA ARG A 4 -10.94 -28.62 -24.76
C ARG A 4 -10.83 -28.27 -23.29
N GLU A 5 -10.07 -27.22 -22.98
CA GLU A 5 -10.00 -26.61 -21.66
C GLU A 5 -11.38 -26.13 -21.20
N LEU A 6 -12.09 -25.39 -22.06
CA LEU A 6 -13.43 -24.92 -21.75
C LEU A 6 -14.39 -26.08 -21.46
N SER A 7 -14.30 -27.19 -22.18
CA SER A 7 -15.10 -28.41 -21.92
C SER A 7 -14.77 -29.03 -20.56
N GLN A 8 -13.49 -29.13 -20.21
CA GLN A 8 -13.07 -29.67 -18.92
C GLN A 8 -13.54 -28.78 -17.75
N VAL A 9 -13.32 -27.47 -17.85
CA VAL A 9 -13.64 -26.52 -16.76
C VAL A 9 -15.15 -26.29 -16.65
N SER A 10 -15.87 -26.31 -17.77
CA SER A 10 -17.34 -26.18 -17.78
C SER A 10 -18.06 -27.45 -17.30
N GLY A 11 -17.42 -28.62 -17.41
CA GLY A 11 -18.05 -29.92 -17.16
C GLY A 11 -19.04 -30.34 -18.26
N LEU A 12 -19.08 -29.61 -19.37
CA LEU A 12 -19.96 -29.88 -20.51
C LEU A 12 -19.22 -30.64 -21.62
N LYS A 13 -19.96 -31.41 -22.41
CA LYS A 13 -19.41 -32.16 -23.55
C LYS A 13 -18.74 -31.22 -24.57
N TYR A 14 -17.65 -31.69 -25.16
CA TYR A 14 -16.86 -30.92 -26.12
C TYR A 14 -17.70 -30.32 -27.26
N ASP A 15 -18.56 -31.12 -27.90
CA ASP A 15 -19.39 -30.66 -29.02
C ASP A 15 -20.39 -29.58 -28.61
N THR A 16 -20.99 -29.75 -27.42
CA THR A 16 -21.91 -28.78 -26.83
C THR A 16 -21.21 -27.45 -26.56
N VAL A 17 -20.04 -27.50 -25.94
CA VAL A 17 -19.23 -26.32 -25.62
C VAL A 17 -18.74 -25.63 -26.89
N ARG A 18 -18.28 -26.39 -27.88
CA ARG A 18 -17.85 -25.85 -29.16
C ARG A 18 -18.99 -25.12 -29.85
N ASN A 19 -20.20 -25.68 -29.82
CA ASN A 19 -21.38 -25.03 -30.38
C ASN A 19 -21.72 -23.73 -29.63
N TYR A 20 -21.76 -23.76 -28.30
CA TYR A 20 -22.07 -22.59 -27.47
C TYR A 20 -21.02 -21.48 -27.62
N ALA A 21 -19.74 -21.82 -27.56
CA ALA A 21 -18.65 -20.87 -27.74
C ALA A 21 -18.66 -20.25 -29.14
N LYS A 22 -18.99 -21.03 -30.17
CA LYS A 22 -19.17 -20.50 -31.52
C LYS A 22 -20.31 -19.47 -31.57
N VAL A 23 -21.48 -19.78 -31.00
CA VAL A 23 -22.60 -18.85 -30.94
C VAL A 23 -22.22 -17.57 -30.18
N LEU A 24 -21.51 -17.67 -29.06
CA LEU A 24 -21.07 -16.50 -28.29
C LEU A 24 -20.14 -15.58 -29.11
N ILE A 25 -19.26 -16.15 -29.94
CA ILE A 25 -18.37 -15.39 -30.83
C ILE A 25 -19.15 -14.81 -32.01
N ASP A 26 -19.99 -15.62 -32.65
CA ASP A 26 -20.76 -15.23 -33.84
C ASP A 26 -21.75 -14.08 -33.53
N GLU A 27 -22.35 -14.08 -32.33
CA GLU A 27 -23.24 -13.00 -31.85
C GLU A 27 -22.47 -11.80 -31.25
N GLY A 28 -21.13 -11.84 -31.24
CA GLY A 28 -20.28 -10.76 -30.72
C GLY A 28 -20.36 -10.56 -29.20
N LEU A 29 -20.90 -11.53 -28.45
CA LEU A 29 -21.00 -11.48 -26.99
C LEU A 29 -19.64 -11.64 -26.32
N VAL A 30 -18.74 -12.41 -26.93
CA VAL A 30 -17.34 -12.55 -26.50
C VAL A 30 -16.40 -12.37 -27.69
N LYS A 31 -15.26 -11.70 -27.48
CA LYS A 31 -14.24 -11.51 -28.53
C LYS A 31 -13.38 -12.75 -28.73
N ALA A 32 -13.13 -13.50 -27.66
CA ALA A 32 -12.31 -14.70 -27.66
C ALA A 32 -12.69 -15.58 -26.46
N ILE A 33 -12.29 -16.85 -26.49
CA ILE A 33 -12.56 -17.80 -25.41
C ILE A 33 -11.54 -17.59 -24.28
N ASP A 34 -12.04 -17.09 -23.17
CA ASP A 34 -11.32 -16.74 -21.95
C ASP A 34 -12.00 -17.32 -20.70
N GLU A 35 -11.45 -17.10 -19.51
CA GLU A 35 -12.00 -17.63 -18.26
C GLU A 35 -13.43 -17.12 -17.98
N SER A 36 -13.75 -15.88 -18.38
CA SER A 36 -15.09 -15.31 -18.21
C SER A 36 -16.16 -16.07 -19.02
N THR A 37 -15.76 -16.61 -20.17
CA THR A 37 -16.61 -17.44 -21.05
C THR A 37 -17.13 -18.70 -20.35
N VAL A 38 -16.38 -19.25 -19.38
CA VAL A 38 -16.76 -20.47 -18.64
C VAL A 38 -18.10 -20.29 -17.93
N SER A 39 -18.25 -19.18 -17.19
CA SER A 39 -19.44 -18.90 -16.39
C SER A 39 -20.68 -18.72 -17.27
N VAL A 40 -20.52 -18.09 -18.43
CA VAL A 40 -21.60 -17.91 -19.41
C VAL A 40 -22.02 -19.25 -20.00
N VAL A 41 -21.05 -20.05 -20.46
CA VAL A 41 -21.30 -21.36 -21.09
C VAL A 41 -21.98 -22.34 -20.14
N LYS A 42 -21.67 -22.30 -18.83
CA LYS A 42 -22.35 -23.10 -17.81
C LYS A 42 -23.83 -22.75 -17.62
N LYS A 43 -24.23 -21.49 -17.86
CA LYS A 43 -25.62 -21.03 -17.69
C LYS A 43 -26.51 -21.28 -18.91
N ILE A 44 -25.94 -21.36 -20.12
CA ILE A 44 -26.70 -21.59 -21.37
C ILE A 44 -27.65 -22.81 -21.26
N PRO A 45 -27.24 -23.98 -20.74
CA PRO A 45 -28.13 -25.14 -20.57
C PRO A 45 -29.42 -24.83 -19.81
N GLN A 46 -29.37 -24.00 -18.77
CA GLN A 46 -30.53 -23.67 -17.94
C GLN A 46 -31.61 -22.92 -18.74
N TYR A 47 -31.20 -21.98 -19.58
CA TYR A 47 -32.12 -21.26 -20.45
C TYR A 47 -32.60 -22.13 -21.62
N THR A 48 -31.74 -22.97 -22.20
CA THR A 48 -32.19 -23.91 -23.24
C THR A 48 -33.20 -24.94 -22.71
N ALA A 49 -33.04 -25.41 -21.47
CA ALA A 49 -34.00 -26.27 -20.79
C ALA A 49 -35.34 -25.57 -20.51
N SER A 50 -35.31 -24.24 -20.42
CA SER A 50 -36.51 -23.39 -20.27
C SER A 50 -37.20 -23.06 -21.61
N GLY A 51 -36.75 -23.68 -22.71
CA GLY A 51 -37.35 -23.54 -24.04
C GLY A 51 -36.77 -22.43 -24.92
N PHE A 52 -35.74 -21.71 -24.46
CA PHE A 52 -35.05 -20.71 -25.28
C PHE A 52 -34.18 -21.37 -26.35
N THR A 53 -34.07 -20.73 -27.52
CA THR A 53 -33.08 -21.12 -28.52
C THR A 53 -31.66 -20.92 -27.97
N ILE A 54 -30.67 -21.61 -28.54
CA ILE A 54 -29.28 -21.49 -28.09
C ILE A 54 -28.77 -20.03 -28.16
N LYS A 55 -29.22 -19.26 -29.17
CA LYS A 55 -28.89 -17.84 -29.32
C LYS A 55 -29.48 -17.00 -28.19
N GLU A 56 -30.79 -17.12 -27.95
CA GLU A 56 -31.47 -16.38 -26.86
C GLU A 56 -30.91 -16.78 -25.48
N ALA A 57 -30.64 -18.06 -25.29
CA ALA A 57 -30.01 -18.59 -24.09
C ALA A 57 -28.60 -18.02 -23.88
N ALA A 58 -27.82 -17.83 -24.95
CA ALA A 58 -26.50 -17.22 -24.90
C ALA A 58 -26.57 -15.74 -24.46
N HIS A 59 -27.49 -14.96 -25.02
CA HIS A 59 -27.70 -13.57 -24.59
C HIS A 59 -28.12 -13.47 -23.12
N LYS A 60 -29.11 -14.28 -22.70
CA LYS A 60 -29.59 -14.28 -21.31
C LYS A 60 -28.50 -14.72 -20.33
N ALA A 61 -27.76 -15.77 -20.67
CA ALA A 61 -26.64 -16.24 -19.87
C ALA A 61 -25.54 -15.18 -19.75
N PHE A 62 -25.23 -14.48 -20.84
CA PHE A 62 -24.23 -13.42 -20.85
C PHE A 62 -24.65 -12.25 -19.96
N GLU A 63 -25.87 -11.73 -20.14
CA GLU A 63 -26.40 -10.63 -19.32
C GLU A 63 -26.46 -10.98 -17.83
N ASP A 64 -26.90 -12.19 -17.49
CA ASP A 64 -27.04 -12.62 -16.10
C ASP A 64 -25.68 -12.75 -15.41
N VAL A 65 -24.67 -13.30 -16.10
CA VAL A 65 -23.30 -13.34 -15.59
C VAL A 65 -22.75 -11.91 -15.40
N TYR A 66 -22.87 -11.06 -16.42
CA TYR A 66 -22.32 -9.70 -16.36
C TYR A 66 -22.97 -8.84 -15.27
N ARG A 67 -24.30 -8.97 -15.10
CA ARG A 67 -25.04 -8.28 -14.04
C ARG A 67 -24.62 -8.77 -12.65
N SER A 68 -24.41 -10.08 -12.50
CA SER A 68 -23.95 -10.65 -11.22
C SER A 68 -22.52 -10.22 -10.87
N SER A 69 -21.60 -10.25 -11.82
CA SER A 69 -20.20 -9.83 -11.62
C SER A 69 -20.09 -8.34 -11.29
N GLY A 70 -20.82 -7.47 -12.00
CA GLY A 70 -20.82 -6.03 -11.72
C GLY A 70 -21.33 -5.68 -10.32
N SER A 71 -22.28 -6.45 -9.77
CA SER A 71 -22.80 -6.19 -8.41
C SER A 71 -21.84 -6.65 -7.31
N GLU A 72 -21.14 -7.76 -7.50
CA GLU A 72 -20.24 -8.32 -6.49
C GLU A 72 -18.92 -7.54 -6.43
N GLU A 73 -18.35 -7.18 -7.58
CA GLU A 73 -17.14 -6.36 -7.65
C GLU A 73 -17.35 -4.98 -7.03
N VAL A 74 -18.51 -4.35 -7.28
CA VAL A 74 -18.87 -3.07 -6.66
C VAL A 74 -18.97 -3.20 -5.14
N ALA A 75 -19.58 -4.27 -4.62
CA ALA A 75 -19.68 -4.50 -3.18
C ALA A 75 -18.30 -4.70 -2.53
N VAL A 76 -17.40 -5.46 -3.17
CA VAL A 76 -16.02 -5.66 -2.69
C VAL A 76 -15.24 -4.34 -2.71
N LEU A 77 -15.36 -3.55 -3.77
CA LEU A 77 -14.71 -2.25 -3.89
C LEU A 77 -15.23 -1.25 -2.87
N GLN A 78 -16.53 -1.21 -2.62
CA GLN A 78 -17.13 -0.36 -1.58
C GLN A 78 -16.62 -0.72 -0.19
N LYS A 79 -16.57 -2.02 0.13
CA LYS A 79 -16.01 -2.46 1.41
C LYS A 79 -14.54 -2.04 1.55
N LYS A 80 -13.73 -2.26 0.51
CA LYS A 80 -12.31 -1.87 0.52
C LYS A 80 -12.13 -0.36 0.65
N LEU A 81 -13.02 0.43 0.05
CA LEU A 81 -13.04 1.89 0.22
C LEU A 81 -13.32 2.25 1.68
N SER A 82 -14.34 1.67 2.30
CA SER A 82 -14.65 1.89 3.72
C SER A 82 -13.50 1.50 4.65
N ASP A 83 -12.86 0.35 4.40
CA ASP A 83 -11.72 -0.11 5.19
C ASP A 83 -10.54 0.87 5.07
N LEU A 84 -10.25 1.36 3.86
CA LEU A 84 -9.19 2.34 3.61
C LEU A 84 -9.51 3.72 4.19
N GLU A 85 -10.76 4.16 4.15
CA GLU A 85 -11.18 5.41 4.78
C GLU A 85 -11.01 5.35 6.29
N TRP A 86 -11.35 4.21 6.91
CA TRP A 86 -11.13 3.99 8.34
C TRP A 86 -9.65 3.98 8.71
N GLU A 87 -8.82 3.29 7.94
CA GLU A 87 -7.36 3.27 8.14
C GLU A 87 -6.75 4.68 8.00
N ASN A 88 -7.19 5.45 7.00
CA ASN A 88 -6.70 6.82 6.82
C ASN A 88 -7.05 7.72 8.01
N GLU A 89 -8.25 7.59 8.56
CA GLU A 89 -8.69 8.34 9.73
C GLU A 89 -7.91 7.93 10.99
N SER A 90 -7.63 6.64 11.17
CA SER A 90 -6.78 6.13 12.25
C SER A 90 -5.37 6.71 12.15
N LEU A 91 -4.75 6.67 10.97
CA LEU A 91 -3.41 7.21 10.75
C LEU A 91 -3.35 8.73 10.95
N ARG A 92 -4.40 9.47 10.58
CA ARG A 92 -4.51 10.91 10.86
C ARG A 92 -4.54 11.20 12.36
N SER A 93 -5.24 10.36 13.12
CA SER A 93 -5.32 10.48 14.58
C SER A 93 -3.96 10.19 15.23
N GLU A 94 -3.29 9.11 14.83
CA GLU A 94 -1.94 8.78 15.31
C GLU A 94 -0.92 9.88 14.97
N LEU A 95 -0.99 10.44 13.76
CA LEU A 95 -0.13 11.56 13.36
C LEU A 95 -0.38 12.80 14.21
N GLN A 96 -1.63 13.07 14.57
CA GLN A 96 -1.99 14.20 15.43
C GLN A 96 -1.46 13.99 16.85
N GLU A 97 -1.63 12.80 17.43
CA GLU A 97 -1.08 12.45 18.74
C GLU A 97 0.46 12.60 18.76
N SER A 98 1.13 12.11 17.72
CA SER A 98 2.59 12.24 17.58
C SER A 98 3.03 13.72 17.53
N LYS A 99 2.29 14.57 16.80
CA LYS A 99 2.56 16.01 16.77
C LYS A 99 2.39 16.66 18.15
N GLU A 100 1.37 16.30 18.90
CA GLU A 100 1.15 16.82 20.26
C GLU A 100 2.26 16.42 21.22
N VAL A 101 2.77 15.18 21.10
CA VAL A 101 3.93 14.72 21.88
C VAL A 101 5.18 15.54 21.53
N ILE A 102 5.43 15.78 20.25
CA ILE A 102 6.56 16.59 19.77
C ILE A 102 6.44 18.03 20.31
N GLU A 103 5.27 18.67 20.19
CA GLU A 103 5.06 20.02 20.71
C GLU A 103 5.28 20.11 22.22
N ASN A 104 4.82 19.12 22.99
CA ASN A 104 5.05 19.07 24.43
C ASN A 104 6.53 18.90 24.78
N LEU A 105 7.28 18.13 24.00
CA LEU A 105 8.73 18.00 24.16
C LEU A 105 9.46 19.32 23.85
N ILE A 106 9.06 20.01 22.78
CA ILE A 106 9.60 21.32 22.42
C ILE A 106 9.36 22.33 23.56
N ARG A 107 8.12 22.45 24.06
CA ARG A 107 7.81 23.35 25.17
C ARG A 107 8.61 23.03 26.44
N LYS A 108 8.82 21.75 26.74
CA LYS A 108 9.66 21.33 27.87
C LYS A 108 11.11 21.74 27.69
N LEU A 109 11.68 21.55 26.50
CA LEU A 109 13.05 21.99 26.19
C LEU A 109 13.20 23.50 26.31
N GLU A 110 12.24 24.27 25.80
CA GLU A 110 12.21 25.73 25.93
C GLU A 110 12.13 26.16 27.40
N SER A 111 11.27 25.52 28.21
CA SER A 111 11.15 25.83 29.65
C SER A 111 12.42 25.52 30.45
N LEU A 112 13.19 24.51 30.05
CA LEU A 112 14.47 24.17 30.67
C LEU A 112 15.59 25.13 30.26
N SER A 113 15.47 25.76 29.09
CA SER A 113 16.41 26.77 28.59
C SER A 113 16.25 28.13 29.27
N GLU A 114 15.08 28.45 29.82
CA GLU A 114 14.81 29.73 30.50
C GLU A 114 15.23 29.72 31.98
N GLU A 115 15.58 28.56 32.55
CA GLU A 115 15.98 28.38 33.95
C GLU A 115 17.51 28.57 34.20
N GLU A 116 18.19 29.41 33.41
CA GLU A 116 19.56 29.84 33.70
C GLU A 116 19.59 30.84 34.88
N THR A 117 19.80 30.31 36.10
CA THR A 117 20.25 31.10 37.27
C THR A 117 21.78 31.05 37.40
N PRO A 118 22.42 32.07 38.02
CA PRO A 118 23.80 32.44 37.72
C PRO A 118 24.84 31.50 38.36
N ALA A 119 25.83 31.14 37.55
CA ALA A 119 27.14 30.56 37.86
C ALA A 119 27.49 30.31 39.35
N THR A 120 27.28 29.08 39.84
CA THR A 120 28.02 28.56 41.00
C THR A 120 28.42 27.10 40.81
N SER A 121 29.72 26.87 40.63
CA SER A 121 30.53 25.66 40.88
C SER A 121 30.16 24.28 40.30
N GLU A 122 28.90 23.94 40.01
CA GLU A 122 28.53 22.60 39.50
C GLU A 122 28.84 22.40 38.00
N LEU A 123 28.79 23.48 37.21
CA LEU A 123 29.12 23.47 35.77
C LEU A 123 30.58 23.10 35.47
N VAL A 124 31.50 23.34 36.42
CA VAL A 124 32.91 22.99 36.28
C VAL A 124 33.13 21.48 36.44
N VAL A 125 32.37 20.83 37.34
CA VAL A 125 32.39 19.37 37.51
C VAL A 125 31.80 18.69 36.28
N TYR A 126 30.68 19.21 35.76
CA TYR A 126 30.05 18.66 34.56
C TYR A 126 30.93 18.76 33.31
N ARG A 127 31.68 19.86 33.11
CA ARG A 127 32.63 19.95 31.98
C ARG A 127 33.76 18.93 32.08
N GLN A 128 34.21 18.60 33.29
CA GLN A 128 35.28 17.64 33.48
C GLN A 128 34.81 16.21 33.18
N ASP A 129 33.61 15.84 33.63
CA ASP A 129 32.98 14.54 33.33
C ASP A 129 32.59 14.38 31.86
N VAL A 130 32.10 15.45 31.22
CA VAL A 130 31.82 15.45 29.77
C VAL A 130 33.10 15.21 28.97
N ASN A 131 34.21 15.87 29.31
CA ASN A 131 35.49 15.65 28.60
C ASN A 131 36.01 14.22 28.79
N THR A 132 35.88 13.67 30.00
CA THR A 132 36.31 12.30 30.31
C THR A 132 35.46 11.25 29.57
N THR A 133 34.16 11.51 29.45
CA THR A 133 33.20 10.66 28.73
C THR A 133 33.39 10.75 27.22
N VAL A 134 33.67 11.94 26.70
CA VAL A 134 34.02 12.17 25.29
C VAL A 134 35.33 11.47 24.93
N ASP A 135 36.33 11.49 25.80
CA ASP A 135 37.59 10.80 25.56
C ASP A 135 37.44 9.27 25.64
N ALA A 136 36.64 8.75 26.57
CA ALA A 136 36.28 7.34 26.62
C ALA A 136 35.51 6.89 25.36
N PHE A 137 34.57 7.72 24.90
CA PHE A 137 33.79 7.48 23.69
C PHE A 137 34.65 7.53 22.43
N LYS A 138 35.55 8.51 22.28
CA LYS A 138 36.52 8.57 21.18
C LYS A 138 37.45 7.36 21.16
N LYS A 139 37.86 6.86 22.33
CA LYS A 139 38.70 5.67 22.45
C LYS A 139 37.94 4.40 22.07
N ALA A 140 36.68 4.30 22.45
CA ALA A 140 35.78 3.21 22.05
C ALA A 140 35.46 3.24 20.54
N LEU A 141 35.25 4.42 19.96
CA LEU A 141 35.06 4.61 18.51
C LEU A 141 36.30 4.20 17.72
N LYS A 142 37.51 4.51 18.22
CA LYS A 142 38.76 4.04 17.62
C LYS A 142 38.95 2.53 17.72
N SER A 143 38.40 1.87 18.75
CA SER A 143 38.48 0.39 18.88
C SER A 143 37.38 -0.36 18.14
N ALA A 144 36.23 0.28 17.89
CA ALA A 144 35.06 -0.34 17.24
C ALA A 144 35.22 -0.53 15.71
N GLY A 145 36.31 -0.04 15.14
CA GLY A 145 36.65 -0.26 13.72
C GLY A 145 36.04 0.79 12.78
N GLN A 146 36.67 0.93 11.62
CA GLN A 146 36.45 2.04 10.68
C GLN A 146 35.02 2.11 10.13
N GLY A 147 34.31 0.98 10.05
CA GLY A 147 32.90 0.93 9.61
C GLY A 147 31.92 1.51 10.62
N PHE A 148 32.17 1.35 11.93
CA PHE A 148 31.32 1.95 12.97
C PHE A 148 31.53 3.47 13.05
N ALA A 149 32.77 3.94 12.88
CA ALA A 149 33.05 5.37 12.80
C ALA A 149 32.38 6.03 11.59
N GLN A 150 32.35 5.36 10.43
CA GLN A 150 31.63 5.83 9.25
C GLN A 150 30.12 5.87 9.46
N PHE A 151 29.55 4.89 10.16
CA PHE A 151 28.13 4.87 10.50
C PHE A 151 27.72 6.03 11.42
N ILE A 152 28.54 6.33 12.43
CA ILE A 152 28.30 7.49 13.31
C ILE A 152 28.46 8.80 12.54
N HIS A 153 29.47 8.94 11.69
CA HIS A 153 29.60 10.13 10.84
C HIS A 153 28.37 10.30 9.94
N TRP A 154 27.90 9.25 9.27
CA TRP A 154 26.71 9.32 8.42
C TRP A 154 25.44 9.72 9.19
N LEU A 155 25.26 9.24 10.43
CA LEU A 155 24.12 9.59 11.27
C LEU A 155 24.04 11.08 11.61
N PHE A 156 25.19 11.74 11.78
CA PHE A 156 25.26 13.14 12.20
C PHE A 156 25.65 14.12 11.07
N ASP A 157 26.15 13.65 9.93
CA ASP A 157 26.45 14.49 8.75
C ASP A 157 25.19 14.84 7.92
N THR A 158 23.99 14.40 8.31
CA THR A 158 22.75 14.73 7.58
C THR A 158 22.18 16.12 7.88
N GLU A 159 22.78 16.89 8.79
CA GLU A 159 22.31 18.24 9.15
C GLU A 159 23.21 19.40 8.69
N SER A 160 24.29 19.16 7.94
CA SER A 160 25.17 20.25 7.47
C SER A 160 25.34 20.28 5.95
N GLU A 161 24.28 20.60 5.21
CA GLU A 161 24.46 21.16 3.87
C GLU A 161 23.31 22.09 3.44
N LYS A 162 23.48 23.38 3.74
CA LYS A 162 23.33 24.49 2.79
C LYS A 162 23.85 25.78 3.42
N PRO A 163 25.04 26.28 3.03
CA PRO A 163 25.30 27.70 3.14
C PRO A 163 24.43 28.40 2.10
N VAL A 164 23.48 29.20 2.56
CA VAL A 164 22.86 30.22 1.71
C VAL A 164 23.95 31.27 1.48
N GLU A 165 24.58 31.27 0.31
CA GLU A 165 25.32 32.43 -0.17
C GLU A 165 24.31 33.55 -0.46
N GLU A 166 24.03 34.34 0.57
CA GLU A 166 23.52 35.69 0.42
C GLU A 166 24.73 36.61 0.20
N ASN A 167 25.07 36.88 -1.06
CA ASN A 167 25.87 38.06 -1.39
C ASN A 167 24.94 39.13 -1.96
N ARG A 168 24.80 40.18 -1.13
CA ARG A 168 24.15 41.46 -1.37
C ARG A 168 24.91 42.30 -2.40
N GLU A 169 24.14 43.19 -3.05
CA GLU A 169 24.49 44.56 -3.52
C GLU A 169 25.62 44.64 -4.59
N GLU A 170 25.45 45.31 -5.73
CA GLU A 170 24.96 46.68 -5.99
C GLU A 170 24.13 46.80 -7.29
#